data_AF-A0A183KK23-F1
#
_entry.id   AF-A0A183KK23-F1
#
_cell.length_a   1.000
_cell.length_b   1.000
_cell.length_c   1.000
_cell.angle_alpha   90.00
_cell.angle_beta   90.00
_cell.angle_gamma   90.00
#
_symmetry.space_group_name_H-M   'P 1'
#
loop_
_entity.id
_entity.type
_entity.pdbx_description
1 polymer ?
#
loop_
_entity_poly.entity_id
_entity_poly.type
_entity_poly.pdbx_seq_one_letter_code
_entity_poly.pdbx_strand_id
1 'polypeptide(L)'
;MAFTIGWNLILEYVIGIASVARAWSSNFDGILNGQVEEFFKKHLTLNLPGLAEYVDPLAVGLIILMTILLSIGVRESAMINNVFTIVNLCVIIFVVVTGLIYANIDNWKVIPENVLINNTVKRTDLGNGGFFPFGLNGVLSGAGTCFFAFVGFDIIATTGEEVRNPQTAIPISIIGCLLICFLAYGLISATLTLMVPYYSISSVAALPLAFSRHGLQWAKYIISTGALCALTTRFVNNALT
;
A
#
# COMPACT_ATOMS: atom_id res chain seq x y z
N MET A 1 -24.08 -21.04 -6.48
CA MET A 1 -22.87 -20.31 -6.94
C MET A 1 -23.01 -18.80 -6.78
N ALA A 2 -24.10 -18.16 -7.22
CA ALA A 2 -24.28 -16.71 -7.01
C ALA A 2 -24.26 -16.29 -5.52
N PHE A 3 -24.92 -17.03 -4.64
CA PHE A 3 -24.93 -16.76 -3.19
C PHE A 3 -23.53 -16.81 -2.55
N THR A 4 -22.72 -17.81 -2.90
CA THR A 4 -21.35 -17.96 -2.38
C THR A 4 -20.43 -16.87 -2.89
N ILE A 5 -20.62 -16.43 -4.15
CA ILE A 5 -19.87 -15.29 -4.72
C ILE A 5 -20.27 -14.00 -4.01
N GLY A 6 -21.57 -13.78 -3.74
CA GLY A 6 -22.04 -12.61 -3.00
C GLY A 6 -21.45 -12.49 -1.60
N TRP A 7 -21.44 -13.58 -0.81
CA TRP A 7 -20.79 -13.59 0.50
C TRP A 7 -19.29 -13.35 0.41
N ASN A 8 -18.62 -13.88 -0.61
CA ASN A 8 -17.19 -13.66 -0.82
C ASN A 8 -16.87 -12.18 -1.10
N LEU A 9 -17.68 -11.51 -1.94
CA LEU A 9 -17.53 -10.09 -2.24
C LEU A 9 -17.69 -9.21 -0.99
N ILE A 10 -18.70 -9.48 -0.16
CA ILE A 10 -18.89 -8.75 1.11
C ILE A 10 -17.65 -8.89 2.00
N LEU A 11 -17.12 -10.11 2.15
CA LEU A 11 -15.91 -10.34 2.94
C LEU A 11 -14.69 -9.64 2.35
N GLU A 12 -14.53 -9.65 1.04
CA GLU A 12 -13.46 -8.96 0.32
C GLU A 12 -13.49 -7.44 0.58
N TYR A 13 -14.67 -6.80 0.50
CA TYR A 13 -14.80 -5.38 0.80
C TYR A 13 -14.48 -5.05 2.26
N VAL A 14 -14.93 -5.88 3.22
CA VAL A 14 -14.62 -5.68 4.64
C VAL A 14 -13.11 -5.77 4.90
N ILE A 15 -12.43 -6.76 4.34
CA ILE A 15 -10.97 -6.92 4.46
C ILE A 15 -10.24 -5.77 3.75
N GLY A 16 -10.75 -5.33 2.59
CA GLY A 16 -10.28 -4.18 1.84
C GLY A 16 -10.26 -2.90 2.69
N ILE A 17 -11.41 -2.52 3.23
CA ILE A 17 -11.60 -1.31 4.04
C ILE A 17 -10.70 -1.36 5.29
N ALA A 18 -10.64 -2.50 5.98
CA ALA A 18 -9.78 -2.67 7.15
C ALA A 18 -8.29 -2.50 6.81
N SER A 19 -7.85 -3.04 5.67
CA SER A 19 -6.46 -2.93 5.21
C SER A 19 -6.09 -1.49 4.83
N VAL A 20 -6.99 -0.78 4.15
CA VAL A 20 -6.80 0.65 3.82
C VAL A 20 -6.76 1.50 5.09
N ALA A 21 -7.58 1.20 6.10
CA ALA A 21 -7.59 1.95 7.37
C ALA A 21 -6.29 1.77 8.14
N ARG A 22 -5.80 0.54 8.18
CA ARG A 22 -4.49 0.24 8.76
C ARG A 22 -3.36 0.90 8.00
N ALA A 23 -3.40 0.91 6.66
CA ALA A 23 -2.41 1.60 5.84
C ALA A 23 -2.43 3.12 6.09
N TRP A 24 -3.61 3.72 6.30
CA TRP A 24 -3.75 5.14 6.60
C TRP A 24 -3.13 5.46 7.96
N SER A 25 -3.48 4.69 8.99
CA SER A 25 -2.91 4.82 10.33
C SER A 25 -1.38 4.67 10.33
N SER A 26 -0.87 3.66 9.64
CA SER A 26 0.56 3.42 9.47
C SER A 26 1.29 4.59 8.79
N ASN A 27 0.71 5.17 7.74
CA ASN A 27 1.32 6.32 7.06
C ASN A 27 1.29 7.57 7.93
N PHE A 28 0.23 7.77 8.71
CA PHE A 28 0.11 8.86 9.66
C PHE A 28 1.13 8.74 10.80
N ASP A 29 1.28 7.56 11.38
CA ASP A 29 2.30 7.29 12.39
C ASP A 29 3.73 7.42 11.82
N GLY A 30 3.93 7.05 10.55
CA GLY A 30 5.16 7.32 9.81
C GLY A 30 5.53 8.81 9.79
N ILE A 31 4.55 9.73 9.65
CA ILE A 31 4.77 11.18 9.74
C ILE A 31 5.25 11.56 11.16
N LEU A 32 4.64 10.97 12.19
CA LEU A 32 4.92 11.21 13.61
C LEU A 32 6.15 10.43 14.15
N ASN A 33 6.97 9.86 13.27
CA ASN A 33 8.17 9.09 13.61
C ASN A 33 7.92 7.85 14.49
N GLY A 34 6.76 7.19 14.36
CA GLY A 34 6.51 5.92 15.06
C GLY A 34 5.99 6.06 16.49
N GLN A 35 5.81 7.29 16.98
CA GLN A 35 5.47 7.54 18.39
C GLN A 35 4.08 7.04 18.77
N VAL A 36 3.15 6.98 17.82
CA VAL A 36 1.78 6.53 18.06
C VAL A 36 1.75 5.01 18.12
N GLU A 37 2.46 4.33 17.22
CA GLU A 37 2.63 2.87 17.26
C GLU A 37 3.33 2.42 18.56
N GLU A 38 4.42 3.08 18.98
CA GLU A 38 5.10 2.75 20.24
C GLU A 38 4.21 2.91 21.46
N PHE A 39 3.40 3.97 21.50
CA PHE A 39 2.47 4.22 22.60
C PHE A 39 1.40 3.12 22.69
N PHE A 40 0.82 2.72 21.56
CA PHE A 40 -0.22 1.69 21.54
C PHE A 40 0.34 0.28 21.69
N LYS A 41 1.52 -0.02 21.15
CA LYS A 41 2.24 -1.26 21.46
C LYS A 41 2.52 -1.38 22.95
N LYS A 42 2.76 -0.29 23.68
CA LYS A 42 3.01 -0.35 25.12
C LYS A 42 1.74 -0.64 25.96
N HIS A 43 0.57 -0.19 25.51
CA HIS A 43 -0.67 -0.25 26.29
C HIS A 43 -1.70 -1.27 25.78
N LEU A 44 -1.62 -1.72 24.53
CA LEU A 44 -2.62 -2.55 23.84
C LEU A 44 -1.96 -3.66 22.98
N THR A 45 -0.99 -4.38 23.53
CA THR A 45 -0.40 -5.55 22.85
C THR A 45 -1.41 -6.67 22.66
N LEU A 46 -1.52 -7.18 21.42
CA LEU A 46 -2.16 -8.46 21.12
C LEU A 46 -1.08 -9.42 20.61
N ASN A 47 -0.48 -10.16 21.52
CA ASN A 47 0.62 -11.07 21.18
C ASN A 47 0.09 -12.48 20.84
N LEU A 48 -0.88 -12.55 19.90
CA LEU A 48 -1.43 -13.82 19.42
C LEU A 48 -0.84 -14.19 18.05
N PRO A 49 -0.37 -15.43 17.86
CA PRO A 49 0.13 -15.88 16.57
C PRO A 49 -0.98 -15.82 15.51
N GLY A 50 -0.73 -15.07 14.43
CA GLY A 50 -1.67 -14.87 13.32
C GLY A 50 -2.53 -13.60 13.42
N LEU A 51 -2.50 -12.87 14.53
CA LEU A 51 -3.16 -11.56 14.68
C LEU A 51 -2.15 -10.41 14.63
N ALA A 52 -2.65 -9.18 14.47
CA ALA A 52 -1.82 -7.97 14.55
C ALA A 52 -1.20 -7.82 15.95
N GLU A 53 0.06 -7.37 15.99
CA GLU A 53 0.87 -7.22 17.22
C GLU A 53 0.24 -6.28 18.26
N TYR A 54 -0.63 -5.36 17.82
CA TYR A 54 -1.40 -4.45 18.66
C TYR A 54 -2.77 -4.15 18.03
N VAL A 55 -3.73 -3.75 18.86
CA VAL A 55 -4.97 -3.13 18.38
C VAL A 55 -4.65 -1.70 17.99
N ASP A 56 -4.94 -1.31 16.75
CA ASP A 56 -4.78 0.05 16.25
C ASP A 56 -6.07 0.87 16.46
N PRO A 57 -6.16 1.72 17.51
CA PRO A 57 -7.39 2.45 17.82
C PRO A 57 -7.64 3.58 16.82
N LEU A 58 -6.58 4.08 16.17
CA LEU A 58 -6.68 5.15 15.18
C LEU A 58 -7.33 4.61 13.89
N ALA A 59 -6.95 3.42 13.45
CA ALA A 59 -7.62 2.74 12.33
C ALA A 59 -9.11 2.48 12.63
N VAL A 60 -9.45 2.02 13.84
CA VAL A 60 -10.85 1.81 14.25
C VAL A 60 -11.63 3.12 14.27
N GLY A 61 -11.06 4.18 14.85
CA GLY A 61 -11.67 5.51 14.86
C GLY A 61 -11.91 6.05 13.46
N LEU A 62 -10.97 5.82 12.53
CA LEU A 62 -11.13 6.23 11.14
C LEU A 62 -12.24 5.46 10.43
N ILE A 63 -12.39 4.15 10.67
CA ILE A 63 -13.51 3.36 10.11
C ILE A 63 -14.85 3.86 10.65
N ILE A 64 -14.95 4.17 11.95
CA ILE A 64 -16.18 4.72 12.55
C ILE A 64 -16.49 6.09 11.96
N LEU A 65 -15.48 6.96 11.86
CA LEU A 65 -15.62 8.29 11.26
C LEU A 65 -16.14 8.20 9.82
N MET A 66 -15.55 7.32 9.01
CA MET A 66 -15.97 7.11 7.63
C MET A 66 -17.39 6.52 7.57
N THR A 67 -17.73 5.54 8.42
CA THR A 67 -19.10 5.01 8.51
C THR A 67 -20.12 6.11 8.80
N ILE A 68 -19.81 7.03 9.71
CA ILE A 68 -20.68 8.18 10.04
C ILE A 68 -20.82 9.12 8.83
N LEU A 69 -19.70 9.46 8.19
CA LEU A 69 -19.68 10.35 7.03
C LEU A 69 -20.52 9.80 5.87
N LEU A 70 -20.47 8.49 5.66
CA LEU A 70 -21.28 7.78 4.66
C LEU A 70 -22.75 7.72 5.04
N SER A 71 -23.05 7.51 6.32
CA SER A 71 -24.44 7.55 6.83
C SER A 71 -25.09 8.93 6.65
N ILE A 72 -24.29 10.00 6.61
CA ILE A 72 -24.75 11.37 6.34
C ILE A 72 -25.01 11.60 4.84
N GLY A 73 -24.49 10.74 3.95
CA GLY A 73 -24.75 10.81 2.52
C GLY A 73 -24.04 11.98 1.82
N VAL A 74 -22.76 12.21 2.15
CA VAL A 74 -21.95 13.21 1.45
C VAL A 74 -21.85 12.82 -0.03
N ARG A 75 -22.51 13.60 -0.89
CA ARG A 75 -22.38 13.47 -2.34
C ARG A 75 -21.02 14.03 -2.76
N GLU A 76 -20.16 13.13 -3.20
CA GLU A 76 -18.83 13.48 -3.64
C GLU A 76 -18.82 14.02 -5.06
N SER A 77 -17.94 14.98 -5.29
CA SER A 77 -17.80 15.61 -6.59
C SER A 77 -16.81 14.81 -7.44
N ALA A 78 -17.22 14.39 -8.64
CA ALA A 78 -16.33 13.75 -9.62
C ALA A 78 -15.07 14.61 -9.91
N MET A 79 -15.18 15.95 -9.79
CA MET A 79 -14.03 16.86 -9.91
C MET A 79 -13.02 16.66 -8.79
N ILE A 80 -13.47 16.50 -7.54
CA ILE A 80 -12.60 16.30 -6.37
C ILE A 80 -11.86 14.96 -6.51
N ASN A 81 -12.58 13.90 -6.89
CA ASN A 81 -11.98 12.58 -7.11
C ASN A 81 -10.91 12.62 -8.22
N ASN A 82 -11.18 13.31 -9.33
CA ASN A 82 -10.21 13.47 -10.41
C ASN A 82 -8.97 14.25 -9.96
N VAL A 83 -9.13 15.33 -9.19
CA VAL A 83 -8.00 16.11 -8.65
C VAL A 83 -7.14 15.24 -7.73
N PHE A 84 -7.74 14.51 -6.79
CA PHE A 84 -6.98 13.62 -5.90
C PHE A 84 -6.27 12.50 -6.65
N THR A 85 -6.90 11.94 -7.68
CA THR A 85 -6.27 10.92 -8.53
C THR A 85 -5.06 11.47 -9.28
N ILE A 86 -5.15 12.68 -9.84
CA ILE A 86 -4.01 13.34 -10.50
C ILE A 86 -2.88 13.61 -9.50
N VAL A 87 -3.19 14.10 -8.30
CA VAL A 87 -2.20 14.32 -7.24
C VAL A 87 -1.50 13.00 -6.88
N ASN A 88 -2.25 11.91 -6.71
CA ASN A 88 -1.69 10.60 -6.42
C ASN A 88 -0.76 10.10 -7.54
N LEU A 89 -1.17 10.27 -8.81
CA LEU A 89 -0.32 9.91 -9.95
C LEU A 89 0.98 10.72 -9.98
N CYS A 90 0.92 12.02 -9.68
CA CYS A 90 2.10 12.88 -9.55
C CYS A 90 3.04 12.39 -8.44
N VAL A 91 2.50 11.96 -7.29
CA VAL A 91 3.29 11.41 -6.18
C VAL A 91 3.99 10.11 -6.59
N ILE A 92 3.31 9.23 -7.31
CA ILE A 92 3.90 8.00 -7.86
C ILE A 92 5.08 8.32 -8.78
N ILE A 93 4.88 9.24 -9.73
CA ILE A 93 5.94 9.67 -10.66
C ILE A 93 7.11 10.27 -9.88
N PHE A 94 6.83 11.12 -8.89
CA PHE A 94 7.85 11.71 -8.03
C PHE A 94 8.66 10.65 -7.29
N VAL A 95 8.02 9.64 -6.70
CA VAL A 95 8.69 8.52 -6.01
C VAL A 95 9.61 7.75 -6.95
N VAL A 96 9.14 7.44 -8.16
CA VAL A 96 9.94 6.70 -9.15
C VAL A 96 11.15 7.52 -9.59
N VAL A 97 10.95 8.79 -9.96
CA VAL A 97 12.05 9.65 -10.43
C VAL A 97 13.08 9.87 -9.32
N THR A 98 12.63 10.27 -8.12
CA THR A 98 13.55 10.53 -7.01
C THR A 98 14.22 9.27 -6.52
N GLY A 99 13.50 8.17 -6.37
CA GLY A 99 14.10 6.93 -5.91
C GLY A 99 15.09 6.34 -6.91
N LEU A 100 14.91 6.53 -8.22
CA LEU A 100 15.90 6.13 -9.23
C LEU A 100 17.20 6.96 -9.15
N ILE A 101 17.14 8.21 -8.69
CA ILE A 101 18.35 9.04 -8.47
C ILE A 101 19.17 8.49 -7.28
N TYR A 102 18.50 7.97 -6.26
CA TYR A 102 19.14 7.37 -5.07
C TYR A 102 19.26 5.84 -5.16
N ALA A 103 19.01 5.27 -6.33
CA ALA A 103 19.10 3.84 -6.56
C ALA A 103 20.56 3.38 -6.53
N ASN A 104 20.83 2.33 -5.74
CA ASN A 104 22.11 1.64 -5.75
C ASN A 104 21.92 0.18 -6.15
N ILE A 105 22.55 -0.22 -7.26
CA ILE A 105 22.52 -1.59 -7.80
C ILE A 105 23.15 -2.59 -6.82
N ASP A 106 24.04 -2.14 -5.93
CA ASP A 106 24.64 -2.98 -4.89
C ASP A 106 23.59 -3.57 -3.93
N ASN A 107 22.45 -2.90 -3.75
CA ASN A 107 21.33 -3.40 -2.95
C ASN A 107 20.66 -4.65 -3.54
N TRP A 108 20.85 -4.93 -4.84
CA TRP A 108 20.41 -6.17 -5.48
C TRP A 108 21.50 -7.26 -5.49
N LYS A 109 22.73 -6.94 -5.09
CA LYS A 109 23.86 -7.87 -5.02
C LYS A 109 24.33 -8.10 -3.58
N VAL A 110 23.38 -8.10 -2.64
CA VAL A 110 23.68 -8.32 -1.22
C VAL A 110 24.27 -9.71 -1.02
N ILE A 111 25.48 -9.77 -0.50
CA ILE A 111 26.18 -11.02 -0.15
C ILE A 111 25.86 -11.33 1.32
N PRO A 112 25.18 -12.44 1.64
CA PRO A 112 24.63 -12.63 2.98
C PRO A 112 25.70 -12.70 4.08
N GLU A 113 26.92 -13.12 3.73
CA GLU A 113 28.04 -13.22 4.66
C GLU A 113 28.51 -11.87 5.22
N ASN A 114 28.42 -10.77 4.46
CA ASN A 114 28.88 -9.46 4.93
C ASN A 114 27.90 -8.80 5.94
N VAL A 115 26.61 -9.11 5.85
CA VAL A 115 25.58 -8.55 6.74
C VAL A 115 25.46 -9.36 8.05
N LEU A 116 25.66 -10.68 7.98
CA LEU A 116 25.60 -11.56 9.14
C LEU A 116 26.75 -11.30 10.14
N ILE A 117 27.89 -10.77 9.68
CA ILE A 117 29.04 -10.40 10.52
C ILE A 117 28.68 -9.32 11.55
N ASN A 118 27.73 -8.44 11.22
CA ASN A 118 27.33 -7.35 12.12
C ASN A 118 26.28 -7.78 13.17
N ASN A 119 25.84 -9.04 13.18
CA ASN A 119 24.82 -9.60 14.10
C ASN A 119 23.48 -8.82 14.15
N THR A 120 23.21 -7.93 13.19
CA THR A 120 22.01 -7.08 13.17
C THR A 120 20.78 -7.76 12.57
N VAL A 121 20.96 -8.82 11.79
CA VAL A 121 19.88 -9.46 11.01
C VAL A 121 19.97 -10.98 11.09
N LYS A 122 18.85 -11.68 11.26
CA LYS A 122 18.80 -13.15 11.30
C LYS A 122 18.98 -13.73 9.89
N ARG A 123 19.65 -14.88 9.80
CA ARG A 123 19.88 -15.59 8.52
C ARG A 123 18.58 -15.96 7.79
N THR A 124 17.48 -16.13 8.52
CA THR A 124 16.14 -16.38 7.97
C THR A 124 15.64 -15.24 7.09
N ASP A 125 15.98 -13.99 7.42
CA ASP A 125 15.45 -12.79 6.77
C ASP A 125 16.33 -12.37 5.58
N LEU A 126 17.53 -12.96 5.49
CA LEU A 126 18.53 -12.67 4.47
C LEU A 126 18.48 -13.68 3.32
N GLY A 127 18.11 -14.93 3.58
CA GLY A 127 18.08 -15.98 2.57
C GLY A 127 19.45 -16.23 1.93
N ASN A 128 19.46 -16.57 0.64
CA ASN A 128 20.66 -16.83 -0.16
C ASN A 128 21.34 -15.54 -0.68
N GLY A 129 20.77 -14.36 -0.40
CA GLY A 129 21.24 -13.07 -0.93
C GLY A 129 21.06 -12.89 -2.44
N GLY A 130 21.51 -11.74 -2.93
CA GLY A 130 21.37 -11.31 -4.33
C GLY A 130 19.94 -10.87 -4.70
N PHE A 131 19.62 -10.94 -6.00
CA PHE A 131 18.33 -10.51 -6.54
C PHE A 131 17.18 -11.46 -6.14
N PHE A 132 17.51 -12.70 -5.79
CA PHE A 132 16.55 -13.76 -5.55
C PHE A 132 16.81 -14.50 -4.22
N PRO A 133 16.75 -13.79 -3.07
CA PRO A 133 17.23 -14.31 -1.79
C PRO A 133 16.40 -15.50 -1.28
N PHE A 134 15.11 -15.57 -1.61
CA PHE A 134 14.18 -16.59 -1.09
C PHE A 134 13.80 -17.68 -2.10
N GLY A 135 14.48 -17.73 -3.25
CA GLY A 135 14.13 -18.72 -4.27
C GLY A 135 12.73 -18.50 -4.87
N LEU A 136 12.29 -19.49 -5.66
CA LEU A 136 10.97 -19.46 -6.32
C LEU A 136 9.82 -19.47 -5.31
N ASN A 137 10.01 -20.14 -4.17
CA ASN A 137 9.01 -20.21 -3.11
C ASN A 137 8.71 -18.81 -2.53
N GLY A 138 9.74 -17.99 -2.33
CA GLY A 138 9.55 -16.62 -1.86
C GLY A 138 8.84 -15.74 -2.88
N VAL A 139 9.17 -15.87 -4.18
CA VAL A 139 8.49 -15.10 -5.23
C VAL A 139 7.04 -15.51 -5.40
N LEU A 140 6.72 -16.81 -5.32
CA LEU A 140 5.34 -17.28 -5.43
C LEU A 140 4.48 -16.81 -4.24
N SER A 141 5.04 -16.86 -3.02
CA SER A 141 4.39 -16.36 -1.80
C SER A 141 4.20 -14.83 -1.84
N GLY A 142 5.23 -14.10 -2.28
CA GLY A 142 5.17 -12.65 -2.47
C GLY A 142 4.13 -12.24 -3.51
N ALA A 143 4.09 -12.94 -4.65
CA ALA A 143 3.09 -12.71 -5.70
C ALA A 143 1.66 -12.90 -5.18
N GLY A 144 1.42 -13.94 -4.35
CA GLY A 144 0.14 -14.15 -3.69
C GLY A 144 -0.25 -13.00 -2.75
N THR A 145 0.71 -12.43 -2.03
CA THR A 145 0.47 -11.27 -1.14
C THR A 145 0.21 -9.99 -1.95
N CYS A 146 0.98 -9.76 -3.01
CA CYS A 146 0.84 -8.61 -3.91
C CYS A 146 -0.46 -8.63 -4.72
N PHE A 147 -1.11 -9.79 -4.89
CA PHE A 147 -2.41 -9.89 -5.53
C PHE A 147 -3.43 -8.93 -4.91
N PHE A 148 -3.36 -8.73 -3.59
CA PHE A 148 -4.23 -7.80 -2.87
C PHE A 148 -4.11 -6.34 -3.39
N ALA A 149 -2.97 -5.93 -3.93
CA ALA A 149 -2.79 -4.60 -4.49
C ALA A 149 -3.62 -4.37 -5.77
N PHE A 150 -3.99 -5.46 -6.48
CA PHE A 150 -4.81 -5.40 -7.68
C PHE A 150 -6.32 -5.48 -7.40
N VAL A 151 -6.73 -5.64 -6.15
CA VAL A 151 -8.16 -5.63 -5.76
C VAL A 151 -8.73 -4.21 -5.91
N GLY A 152 -9.90 -4.10 -6.55
CA GLY A 152 -10.62 -2.84 -6.78
C GLY A 152 -10.92 -2.50 -8.25
N PHE A 153 -10.53 -3.34 -9.22
CA PHE A 153 -10.89 -3.11 -10.64
C PHE A 153 -12.38 -3.38 -10.93
N ASP A 154 -13.04 -4.15 -10.06
CA ASP A 154 -14.46 -4.49 -10.09
C ASP A 154 -15.35 -3.25 -10.00
N ILE A 155 -14.87 -2.18 -9.35
CA ILE A 155 -15.53 -0.86 -9.28
C ILE A 155 -15.74 -0.27 -10.68
N ILE A 156 -14.82 -0.51 -11.62
CA ILE A 156 -14.96 -0.03 -13.01
C ILE A 156 -16.17 -0.70 -13.68
N ALA A 157 -16.46 -1.95 -13.33
CA ALA A 157 -17.59 -2.68 -13.89
C ALA A 157 -18.93 -2.25 -13.25
N THR A 158 -18.95 -1.86 -11.98
CA THR A 158 -20.18 -1.41 -11.29
C THR A 158 -20.62 -0.01 -11.75
N THR A 159 -19.70 0.86 -12.16
CA THR A 159 -20.02 2.18 -12.75
C THR A 159 -20.57 2.11 -14.18
N GLY A 160 -20.88 0.92 -14.71
CA GLY A 160 -21.35 0.75 -16.09
C GLY A 160 -22.64 1.50 -16.43
N GLU A 161 -23.48 1.80 -15.43
CA GLU A 161 -24.74 2.54 -15.62
C GLU A 161 -24.54 4.03 -15.92
N GLU A 162 -23.39 4.61 -15.53
CA GLU A 162 -23.06 6.02 -15.77
C GLU A 162 -22.27 6.22 -17.08
N VAL A 163 -21.90 5.12 -17.76
CA VAL A 163 -21.04 5.14 -18.94
C VAL A 163 -21.88 5.14 -20.22
N ARG A 164 -21.58 6.10 -21.11
CA ARG A 164 -22.33 6.30 -22.36
C ARG A 164 -22.26 5.11 -23.34
N ASN A 165 -21.16 4.35 -23.33
CA ASN A 165 -20.98 3.12 -24.12
C ASN A 165 -20.26 2.03 -23.31
N PRO A 166 -20.97 1.29 -22.44
CA PRO A 166 -20.36 0.39 -21.46
C PRO A 166 -19.71 -0.84 -22.13
N GLN A 167 -20.26 -1.32 -23.24
CA GLN A 167 -19.82 -2.55 -23.92
C GLN A 167 -18.37 -2.48 -24.41
N THR A 168 -17.92 -1.30 -24.83
CA THR A 168 -16.53 -1.09 -25.27
C THR A 168 -15.70 -0.35 -24.23
N ALA A 169 -16.29 0.60 -23.49
CA ALA A 169 -15.53 1.44 -22.57
C ALA A 169 -15.08 0.68 -21.31
N ILE A 170 -15.91 -0.19 -20.74
CA ILE A 170 -15.55 -0.93 -19.51
C ILE A 170 -14.35 -1.86 -19.76
N PRO A 171 -14.34 -2.73 -20.80
CA PRO A 171 -13.20 -3.61 -21.05
C PRO A 171 -11.90 -2.86 -21.35
N ILE A 172 -11.97 -1.77 -22.14
CA ILE A 172 -10.80 -0.95 -22.47
C ILE A 172 -10.24 -0.28 -21.22
N SER A 173 -11.10 0.25 -20.35
CA SER A 173 -10.70 0.87 -19.08
C SER A 173 -10.05 -0.12 -18.13
N ILE A 174 -10.59 -1.34 -18.00
CA ILE A 174 -10.02 -2.39 -17.16
C ILE A 174 -8.61 -2.75 -17.63
N ILE A 175 -8.43 -3.06 -18.92
CA ILE A 175 -7.12 -3.44 -19.47
C ILE A 175 -6.12 -2.29 -19.36
N GLY A 176 -6.54 -1.07 -19.68
CA GLY A 176 -5.69 0.12 -19.59
C GLY A 176 -5.24 0.41 -18.15
N CYS A 177 -6.17 0.37 -17.19
CA CYS A 177 -5.87 0.56 -15.77
C CYS A 177 -4.91 -0.53 -15.26
N LEU A 178 -5.18 -1.80 -15.57
CA LEU A 178 -4.33 -2.93 -15.15
C LEU A 178 -2.90 -2.79 -15.69
N LEU A 179 -2.73 -2.39 -16.95
CA LEU A 179 -1.41 -2.21 -17.55
C LEU A 179 -0.64 -1.04 -16.89
N ILE A 180 -1.31 0.09 -16.66
CA ILE A 180 -0.71 1.25 -15.97
C ILE A 180 -0.30 0.87 -14.54
N CYS A 181 -1.18 0.19 -13.79
CA CYS A 181 -0.90 -0.27 -12.43
C CYS A 181 0.26 -1.28 -12.40
N PHE A 182 0.30 -2.21 -13.35
CA PHE A 182 1.40 -3.17 -13.47
C PHE A 182 2.75 -2.48 -13.65
N LEU A 183 2.83 -1.49 -14.56
CA LEU A 183 4.05 -0.72 -14.77
C LEU A 183 4.42 0.12 -13.54
N ALA A 184 3.46 0.82 -12.94
CA ALA A 184 3.69 1.66 -11.77
C ALA A 184 4.19 0.83 -10.57
N TYR A 185 3.55 -0.30 -10.27
CA TYR A 185 3.95 -1.18 -9.17
C TYR A 185 5.31 -1.84 -9.43
N GLY A 186 5.59 -2.25 -10.66
CA GLY A 186 6.90 -2.75 -11.05
C GLY A 186 8.00 -1.71 -10.83
N LEU A 187 7.76 -0.46 -11.26
CA LEU A 187 8.71 0.64 -11.10
C LEU A 187 8.91 1.02 -9.63
N ILE A 188 7.85 1.13 -8.84
CA ILE A 188 7.95 1.43 -7.40
C ILE A 188 8.71 0.33 -6.67
N SER A 189 8.40 -0.95 -6.95
CA SER A 189 9.07 -2.09 -6.33
C SER A 189 10.56 -2.13 -6.67
N ALA A 190 10.91 -1.95 -7.95
CA ALA A 190 12.30 -1.88 -8.39
C ALA A 190 13.04 -0.70 -7.72
N THR A 191 12.42 0.47 -7.71
CA THR A 191 12.99 1.68 -7.13
C THR A 191 13.22 1.55 -5.62
N LEU A 192 12.23 1.03 -4.89
CA LEU A 192 12.32 0.84 -3.44
C LEU A 192 13.42 -0.15 -3.07
N THR A 193 13.49 -1.29 -3.77
CA THR A 193 14.51 -2.32 -3.52
C THR A 193 15.92 -1.90 -3.94
N LEU A 194 16.05 -0.98 -4.89
CA LEU A 194 17.33 -0.34 -5.24
C LEU A 194 17.74 0.74 -4.25
N MET A 195 16.79 1.42 -3.62
CA MET A 195 17.07 2.51 -2.68
C MET A 195 17.43 1.98 -1.29
N VAL A 196 16.80 0.89 -0.85
CA VAL A 196 16.99 0.32 0.49
C VAL A 196 17.12 -1.21 0.38
N PRO A 197 18.10 -1.84 1.07
CA PRO A 197 18.26 -3.28 0.99
C PRO A 197 17.03 -4.00 1.56
N TYR A 198 16.60 -5.08 0.88
CA TYR A 198 15.30 -5.73 1.09
C TYR A 198 15.02 -6.16 2.54
N TYR A 199 16.04 -6.56 3.30
CA TYR A 199 15.92 -7.00 4.69
C TYR A 199 15.68 -5.85 5.69
N SER A 200 15.83 -4.60 5.24
CA SER A 200 15.69 -3.40 6.09
C SER A 200 14.46 -2.56 5.75
N ILE A 201 13.68 -2.98 4.75
CA ILE A 201 12.42 -2.34 4.37
C ILE A 201 11.43 -2.54 5.51
N SER A 202 10.89 -1.44 6.03
CA SER A 202 9.87 -1.51 7.06
C SER A 202 8.57 -2.08 6.49
N SER A 203 7.92 -2.97 7.23
CA SER A 203 6.56 -3.44 6.92
C SER A 203 5.51 -2.34 7.06
N VAL A 204 5.86 -1.26 7.77
CA VAL A 204 5.03 -0.09 8.08
C VAL A 204 5.64 1.11 7.34
N ALA A 205 4.83 1.83 6.55
CA ALA A 205 5.24 3.05 5.81
C ALA A 205 6.59 2.95 5.06
N ALA A 206 6.75 1.90 4.23
CA ALA A 206 8.00 1.59 3.53
C ALA A 206 8.59 2.76 2.72
N LEU A 207 7.77 3.46 1.93
CA LEU A 207 8.24 4.54 1.07
C LEU A 207 8.72 5.77 1.87
N PRO A 208 7.90 6.40 2.75
CA PRO A 208 8.34 7.55 3.54
C PRO A 208 9.61 7.28 4.37
N LEU A 209 9.70 6.11 5.01
CA LEU A 209 10.87 5.76 5.82
C LEU A 209 12.12 5.54 4.96
N ALA A 210 11.96 4.95 3.77
CA ALA A 210 13.08 4.73 2.87
C ALA A 210 13.72 6.06 2.41
N PHE A 211 12.91 7.08 2.05
CA PHE A 211 13.42 8.41 1.70
C PHE A 211 14.00 9.17 2.91
N SER A 212 13.40 8.99 4.09
CA SER A 212 13.90 9.57 5.34
C SER A 212 15.32 9.09 5.68
N ARG A 213 15.63 7.81 5.44
CA ARG A 213 16.97 7.24 5.67
C ARG A 213 18.06 7.83 4.78
N HIS A 214 17.71 8.33 3.60
CA HIS A 214 18.62 9.03 2.69
C HIS A 214 18.69 10.54 2.95
N GLY A 215 18.17 11.01 4.09
CA GLY A 215 18.22 12.42 4.50
C GLY A 215 17.15 13.31 3.87
N LEU A 216 16.24 12.75 3.06
CA LEU A 216 15.17 13.50 2.39
C LEU A 216 13.92 13.61 3.25
N GLN A 217 14.02 14.34 4.36
CA GLN A 217 12.88 14.56 5.27
C GLN A 217 11.71 15.28 4.59
N TRP A 218 11.98 16.19 3.64
CA TRP A 218 10.93 16.87 2.89
C TRP A 218 10.15 15.91 1.98
N ALA A 219 10.84 14.95 1.35
CA ALA A 219 10.20 13.94 0.48
C ALA A 219 9.32 13.00 1.29
N LYS A 220 9.73 12.64 2.51
CA LYS A 220 8.90 11.87 3.47
C LYS A 220 7.51 12.51 3.64
N TYR A 221 7.44 13.82 3.89
CA TYR A 221 6.16 14.50 4.08
C TYR A 221 5.30 14.53 2.81
N ILE A 222 5.90 14.76 1.64
CA ILE A 222 5.17 14.74 0.35
C ILE A 222 4.58 13.35 0.08
N ILE A 223 5.38 12.30 0.28
CA ILE A 223 4.96 10.93 0.01
C ILE A 223 3.89 10.48 1.00
N SER A 224 4.07 10.77 2.30
CA SER A 224 3.06 10.44 3.31
C SER A 224 1.75 11.19 3.08
N THR A 225 1.79 12.49 2.78
CA THR A 225 0.57 13.28 2.50
C THR A 225 -0.13 12.80 1.23
N GLY A 226 0.63 12.47 0.18
CA GLY A 226 0.12 11.84 -1.03
C GLY A 226 -0.54 10.50 -0.76
N ALA A 227 0.10 9.64 0.06
CA ALA A 227 -0.45 8.34 0.45
C ALA A 227 -1.75 8.51 1.27
N LEU A 228 -1.78 9.43 2.24
CA LEU A 228 -2.99 9.71 3.01
C LEU A 228 -4.13 10.19 2.10
N CYS A 229 -3.84 11.10 1.17
CA CYS A 229 -4.80 11.58 0.17
C CYS A 229 -5.34 10.42 -0.66
N ALA A 230 -4.47 9.58 -1.22
CA ALA A 230 -4.87 8.43 -2.04
C ALA A 230 -5.73 7.42 -1.28
N LEU A 231 -5.38 7.14 -0.02
CA LEU A 231 -6.13 6.23 0.84
C LEU A 231 -7.51 6.82 1.18
N THR A 232 -7.60 8.12 1.47
CA THR A 232 -8.88 8.83 1.66
C THR A 232 -9.74 8.77 0.39
N THR A 233 -9.17 8.97 -0.79
CA THR A 233 -9.88 8.82 -2.06
C THR A 233 -10.44 7.40 -2.25
N ARG A 234 -9.67 6.37 -1.88
CA ARG A 234 -10.15 4.98 -1.92
C ARG A 234 -11.33 4.75 -0.98
N PHE A 235 -11.30 5.30 0.24
CA PHE A 235 -12.44 5.19 1.17
C PHE A 235 -13.71 5.81 0.61
N VAL A 236 -13.57 7.00 0.04
CA VAL A 236 -14.69 7.72 -0.55
C VAL A 236 -15.28 6.95 -1.72
N ASN A 237 -14.45 6.47 -2.64
CA ASN A 237 -14.91 5.78 -3.85
C ASN A 237 -15.55 4.42 -3.54
N ASN A 238 -14.99 3.63 -2.62
CA ASN A 238 -15.53 2.31 -2.26
C ASN A 238 -16.88 2.36 -1.55
N ALA A 239 -17.26 3.53 -1.04
CA ALA A 239 -18.45 3.69 -0.24
C ALA A 239 -19.65 4.28 -0.99
N LEU A 240 -19.44 4.71 -2.23
CA LEU A 240 -20.47 5.28 -3.11
C LEU A 240 -21.01 4.27 -4.14
N THR A 241 -20.40 3.08 -4.22
CA THR A 241 -20.86 1.93 -5.00
C THR A 241 -21.53 0.90 -4.11
#